data_AF-A0A382JDG7-F1
#
_entry.id   AF-A0A382JDG7-F1
#
_cell.length_a   1.000
_cell.length_b   1.000
_cell.length_c   1.000
_cell.angle_alpha   90.00
_cell.angle_beta   90.00
_cell.angle_gamma   90.00
#
_symmetry.space_group_name_H-M   'P 1'
#
loop_
_entity.id
_entity.type
_entity.pdbx_description
1 polymer ?
#
loop_
_entity_poly.entity_id
_entity_poly.type
_entity_poly.pdbx_seq_one_letter_code
_entity_poly.pdbx_strand_id
1 'polypeptide(L)'
;DCCLGNHPSHGTCYRAQCYKTADAFVRVDGIPQEKQSVAFQSRLGRDPWLQPYTDIELPRLAKRGIKRMLVICPAFVSDCLETLEEIGMRARETFIEAGGESLELVPCMNEHPLWLDALENMTHDFLSLSHPSQNQGGTTQDND
;
A
#
# COMPACT_ATOMS: atom_id res chain seq x y z
N ASP A 1 -15.11 8.96 -9.54
CA ASP A 1 -13.91 8.10 -9.58
C ASP A 1 -14.36 6.65 -9.37
N CYS A 2 -13.93 5.71 -10.22
CA CYS A 2 -14.33 4.30 -10.13
C CYS A 2 -13.74 3.56 -8.92
N CYS A 3 -12.73 4.12 -8.25
CA CYS A 3 -12.15 3.56 -7.04
C CYS A 3 -12.91 3.93 -5.75
N LEU A 4 -13.96 4.76 -5.86
CA LEU A 4 -14.81 5.13 -4.72
C LEU A 4 -16.05 4.25 -4.65
N GLY A 5 -16.60 4.10 -3.44
CA GLY A 5 -17.83 3.35 -3.20
C GLY A 5 -17.61 1.85 -3.06
N ASN A 6 -18.60 1.07 -3.44
CA ASN A 6 -18.59 -0.38 -3.31
C ASN A 6 -18.94 -1.01 -4.67
N HIS A 7 -17.94 -1.58 -5.35
CA HIS A 7 -18.12 -2.29 -6.61
C HIS A 7 -17.50 -3.69 -6.50
N PRO A 8 -18.12 -4.76 -7.06
CA PRO A 8 -17.59 -6.12 -6.97
C PRO A 8 -16.13 -6.25 -7.43
N SER A 9 -15.75 -5.51 -8.46
CA SER A 9 -14.36 -5.50 -8.97
C SER A 9 -13.34 -4.90 -8.00
N HIS A 10 -13.73 -4.17 -6.96
CA HIS A 10 -12.78 -3.65 -5.96
C HIS A 10 -12.10 -4.77 -5.17
N GLY A 11 -12.69 -5.97 -5.13
CA GLY A 11 -12.07 -7.15 -4.55
C GLY A 11 -10.80 -7.63 -5.29
N THR A 12 -10.61 -7.25 -6.55
CA THR A 12 -9.45 -7.66 -7.37
C THR A 12 -8.76 -6.51 -8.11
N CYS A 13 -9.37 -5.32 -8.14
CA CYS A 13 -8.80 -4.17 -8.83
C CYS A 13 -7.62 -3.59 -8.02
N TYR A 14 -6.42 -3.75 -8.56
CA TYR A 14 -5.17 -3.22 -7.99
C TYR A 14 -5.28 -1.73 -7.60
N ARG A 15 -5.74 -0.88 -8.54
CA ARG A 15 -5.90 0.57 -8.27
C ARG A 15 -6.78 0.83 -7.06
N ALA A 16 -7.95 0.18 -6.99
CA ALA A 16 -8.89 0.37 -5.89
C ALA A 16 -8.29 -0.09 -4.56
N GLN A 17 -7.56 -1.21 -4.54
CA GLN A 17 -6.88 -1.70 -3.35
C GLN A 17 -5.76 -0.75 -2.89
N CYS A 18 -4.95 -0.19 -3.81
CA CYS A 18 -3.94 0.81 -3.47
C CYS A 18 -4.54 2.03 -2.78
N TYR A 19 -5.62 2.60 -3.34
CA TYR A 19 -6.31 3.75 -2.72
C TYR A 19 -6.91 3.38 -1.35
N LYS A 20 -7.48 2.18 -1.20
CA LYS A 20 -8.03 1.70 0.07
C LYS A 20 -6.95 1.57 1.15
N THR A 21 -5.78 1.02 0.80
CA THR A 21 -4.64 0.91 1.72
C THR A 21 -4.10 2.28 2.11
N ALA A 22 -3.94 3.20 1.15
CA ALA A 22 -3.51 4.57 1.43
C ALA A 22 -4.49 5.31 2.35
N ASP A 23 -5.80 5.22 2.09
CA ASP A 23 -6.82 5.84 2.94
C ASP A 23 -6.84 5.25 4.35
N ALA A 24 -6.69 3.92 4.48
CA ALA A 24 -6.60 3.27 5.77
C ALA A 24 -5.38 3.76 6.58
N PHE A 25 -4.22 3.88 5.95
CA PHE A 25 -3.02 4.42 6.57
C PHE A 25 -3.21 5.87 7.02
N VAL A 26 -3.67 6.76 6.13
CA VAL A 26 -3.92 8.18 6.40
C VAL A 26 -4.89 8.37 7.56
N ARG A 27 -5.95 7.55 7.60
CA ARG A 27 -6.95 7.59 8.69
C ARG A 27 -6.37 7.16 10.03
N VAL A 28 -5.56 6.12 10.07
CA VAL A 28 -4.96 5.61 11.31
C VAL A 28 -3.93 6.59 11.87
N ASP A 29 -3.12 7.21 11.01
CA ASP A 29 -2.08 8.16 11.42
C ASP A 29 -2.60 9.59 11.64
N GLY A 30 -3.85 9.87 11.27
CA GLY A 30 -4.46 11.19 11.43
C GLY A 30 -3.90 12.24 10.47
N ILE A 31 -3.39 11.82 9.31
CA ILE A 31 -2.84 12.72 8.29
C ILE A 31 -3.99 13.51 7.64
N PRO A 32 -3.91 14.85 7.56
CA PRO A 32 -4.91 15.64 6.84
C PRO A 32 -4.99 15.24 5.37
N GLN A 33 -6.20 15.15 4.82
CA GLN A 33 -6.43 14.69 3.44
C GLN A 33 -5.71 15.54 2.39
N GLU A 34 -5.55 16.84 2.63
CA GLU A 34 -4.82 17.76 1.76
C GLU A 34 -3.28 17.56 1.77
N LYS A 35 -2.76 16.78 2.73
CA LYS A 35 -1.34 16.45 2.87
C LYS A 35 -0.96 15.08 2.33
N GLN A 36 -1.90 14.36 1.73
CA GLN A 36 -1.63 13.07 1.10
C GLN A 36 -1.73 13.15 -0.44
N SER A 37 -1.01 12.26 -1.12
CA SER A 37 -1.08 12.08 -2.56
C SER A 37 -0.75 10.63 -2.89
N VAL A 38 -1.40 10.09 -3.91
CA VAL A 38 -1.16 8.73 -4.42
C VAL A 38 -0.73 8.83 -5.87
N ALA A 39 0.33 8.13 -6.23
CA ALA A 39 0.83 8.00 -7.60
C ALA A 39 1.36 6.59 -7.87
N PHE A 40 1.56 6.27 -9.14
CA PHE A 40 2.00 4.98 -9.62
C PHE A 40 3.30 5.13 -10.40
N GLN A 41 4.24 4.22 -10.16
CA GLN A 41 5.61 4.27 -10.64
C GLN A 41 5.91 3.16 -11.65
N SER A 42 7.16 3.12 -12.14
CA SER A 42 7.70 2.01 -12.93
C SER A 42 6.97 1.71 -14.26
N ARG A 43 6.38 2.74 -14.89
CA ARG A 43 5.80 2.60 -16.24
C ARG A 43 6.90 2.38 -17.29
N LEU A 44 6.63 1.51 -18.26
CA LEU A 44 7.55 1.19 -19.35
C LEU A 44 6.94 1.47 -20.72
N GLY A 45 7.77 1.91 -21.66
CA GLY A 45 7.33 2.19 -23.02
C GLY A 45 6.45 3.45 -23.11
N ARG A 46 5.60 3.51 -24.14
CA ARG A 46 4.82 4.71 -24.49
C ARG A 46 3.31 4.54 -24.26
N ASP A 47 2.85 3.32 -24.04
CA ASP A 47 1.43 3.06 -23.83
C ASP A 47 0.96 3.68 -22.52
N PRO A 48 -0.33 4.03 -22.38
CA PRO A 48 -0.86 4.52 -21.11
C PRO A 48 -0.81 3.44 -20.02
N TRP A 49 -0.27 3.83 -18.86
CA TRP A 49 -0.26 3.00 -17.63
C TRP A 49 -1.22 3.59 -16.59
N LEU A 50 -1.26 2.97 -15.43
CA LEU A 50 -2.05 3.44 -14.30
C LEU A 50 -1.60 4.84 -13.85
N GLN A 51 -2.55 5.75 -13.73
CA GLN A 51 -2.33 7.15 -13.38
C GLN A 51 -2.87 7.48 -11.98
N PRO A 52 -2.29 8.51 -11.32
CA PRO A 52 -1.29 9.46 -11.82
C PRO A 52 0.15 8.93 -11.74
N TYR A 53 1.07 9.45 -12.55
CA TYR A 53 2.44 8.95 -12.63
C TYR A 53 3.37 9.65 -11.64
N THR A 54 4.19 8.89 -10.91
CA THR A 54 5.11 9.43 -9.89
C THR A 54 6.09 10.46 -10.46
N ASP A 55 6.65 10.20 -11.64
CA ASP A 55 7.60 11.09 -12.34
C ASP A 55 6.96 12.43 -12.77
N ILE A 56 5.64 12.50 -12.87
CA ILE A 56 4.88 13.73 -13.17
C ILE A 56 4.41 14.43 -11.89
N GLU A 57 3.95 13.66 -10.91
CA GLU A 57 3.39 14.19 -9.67
C GLU A 57 4.44 14.86 -8.79
N LEU A 58 5.65 14.33 -8.72
CA LEU A 58 6.72 14.90 -7.89
C LEU A 58 7.08 16.34 -8.33
N PRO A 59 7.42 16.61 -9.61
CA PRO A 59 7.63 17.99 -10.05
C PRO A 59 6.42 18.89 -9.86
N ARG A 60 5.20 18.35 -10.07
CA ARG A 60 3.96 19.11 -9.90
C ARG A 60 3.77 19.56 -8.45
N LEU A 61 4.02 18.67 -7.50
CA LEU A 61 3.91 18.96 -6.06
C LEU A 61 4.99 19.93 -5.59
N ALA A 62 6.23 19.76 -6.03
CA ALA A 62 7.32 20.71 -5.74
C ALA A 62 6.99 22.13 -6.22
N LYS A 63 6.55 22.26 -7.48
CA LYS A 63 6.14 23.55 -8.09
C LYS A 63 4.92 24.18 -7.42
N ARG A 64 4.08 23.39 -6.76
CA ARG A 64 2.96 23.87 -5.93
C ARG A 64 3.41 24.38 -4.55
N GLY A 65 4.70 24.31 -4.23
CA GLY A 65 5.27 24.80 -2.98
C GLY A 65 5.41 23.74 -1.88
N ILE A 66 5.17 22.46 -2.17
CA ILE A 66 5.51 21.39 -1.23
C ILE A 66 7.03 21.28 -1.15
N LYS A 67 7.58 21.44 0.05
CA LYS A 67 9.03 21.46 0.28
C LYS A 67 9.58 20.15 0.84
N ARG A 68 8.80 19.45 1.65
CA ARG A 68 9.23 18.21 2.30
C ARG A 68 8.20 17.13 2.10
N MET A 69 8.65 15.92 1.77
CA MET A 69 7.79 14.79 1.47
C MET A 69 8.34 13.50 2.08
N LEU A 70 7.45 12.73 2.70
CA LEU A 70 7.69 11.31 2.99
C LEU A 70 6.97 10.49 1.92
N VAL A 71 7.62 9.43 1.45
CA VAL A 71 7.04 8.50 0.46
C VAL A 71 7.04 7.10 1.06
N ILE A 72 5.87 6.46 1.06
CA ILE A 72 5.70 5.04 1.38
C ILE A 72 5.40 4.27 0.08
N CYS A 73 5.85 3.03 -0.02
CA CYS A 73 5.56 2.13 -1.13
C CYS A 73 4.72 0.93 -0.67
N PRO A 74 3.45 1.12 -0.26
CA PRO A 74 2.66 0.10 0.44
C PRO A 74 2.25 -1.10 -0.43
N ALA A 75 2.55 -1.07 -1.74
CA ALA A 75 2.38 -2.20 -2.64
C ALA A 75 3.56 -3.19 -2.58
N PHE A 76 4.64 -2.86 -1.85
CA PHE A 76 5.79 -3.71 -1.60
C PHE A 76 5.96 -3.93 -0.10
N VAL A 77 6.19 -5.18 0.31
CA VAL A 77 6.42 -5.54 1.71
C VAL A 77 7.91 -5.51 2.08
N SER A 78 8.79 -5.55 1.09
CA SER A 78 10.24 -5.57 1.26
C SER A 78 10.89 -4.58 0.29
N ASP A 79 12.01 -4.02 0.69
CA ASP A 79 12.78 -3.12 -0.17
C ASP A 79 13.33 -3.84 -1.40
N CYS A 80 13.27 -3.15 -2.52
CA CYS A 80 13.72 -3.65 -3.82
C CYS A 80 14.29 -2.50 -4.66
N LEU A 81 14.62 -2.78 -5.92
CA LEU A 81 15.16 -1.76 -6.82
C LEU A 81 14.16 -0.60 -7.00
N GLU A 82 12.88 -0.94 -7.13
CA GLU A 82 11.79 0.01 -7.32
C GLU A 82 11.57 0.92 -6.11
N THR A 83 11.94 0.49 -4.89
CA THR A 83 11.85 1.36 -3.71
C THR A 83 13.16 2.13 -3.53
N LEU A 84 14.29 1.45 -3.38
CA LEU A 84 15.56 2.06 -3.00
C LEU A 84 16.12 2.99 -4.08
N GLU A 85 16.12 2.55 -5.34
CA GLU A 85 16.72 3.31 -6.44
C GLU A 85 15.71 4.27 -7.06
N GLU A 86 14.54 3.76 -7.50
CA GLU A 86 13.58 4.59 -8.23
C GLU A 86 12.98 5.67 -7.32
N ILE A 87 12.64 5.34 -6.07
CA ILE A 87 12.07 6.31 -5.11
C ILE A 87 13.13 6.93 -4.21
N GLY A 88 13.95 6.13 -3.54
CA GLY A 88 14.93 6.62 -2.58
C GLY A 88 15.98 7.56 -3.19
N MET A 89 16.34 7.34 -4.46
CA MET A 89 17.36 8.12 -5.16
C MET A 89 16.75 9.01 -6.26
N ARG A 90 16.17 8.41 -7.30
CA ARG A 90 15.77 9.15 -8.51
C ARG A 90 14.58 10.09 -8.30
N ALA A 91 13.54 9.63 -7.60
CA ALA A 91 12.41 10.48 -7.24
C ALA A 91 12.86 11.64 -6.33
N ARG A 92 13.78 11.37 -5.40
CA ARG A 92 14.36 12.40 -4.54
C ARG A 92 15.10 13.46 -5.35
N GLU A 93 15.96 13.06 -6.28
CA GLU A 93 16.63 13.97 -7.21
C GLU A 93 15.62 14.79 -8.01
N THR A 94 14.64 14.13 -8.64
CA THR A 94 13.58 14.78 -9.43
C THR A 94 12.80 15.81 -8.62
N PHE A 95 12.46 15.51 -7.36
CA PHE A 95 11.72 16.41 -6.48
C PHE A 95 12.55 17.64 -6.09
N ILE A 96 13.82 17.45 -5.76
CA ILE A 96 14.76 18.53 -5.40
C ILE A 96 15.01 19.45 -6.60
N GLU A 97 15.28 18.88 -7.78
CA GLU A 97 15.46 19.64 -9.02
C GLU A 97 14.23 20.48 -9.39
N ALA A 98 13.04 20.01 -9.05
CA ALA A 98 11.79 20.73 -9.26
C ALA A 98 11.48 21.82 -8.20
N GLY A 99 12.36 22.02 -7.22
CA GLY A 99 12.25 23.07 -6.20
C GLY A 99 11.76 22.59 -4.82
N GLY A 100 11.71 21.28 -4.59
CA GLY A 100 11.57 20.67 -3.27
C GLY A 100 12.86 20.77 -2.44
N GLU A 101 12.79 20.51 -1.15
CA GLU A 101 13.92 20.52 -0.21
C GLU A 101 14.31 19.11 0.24
N SER A 102 13.33 18.27 0.60
CA SER A 102 13.58 16.88 0.98
C SER A 102 12.47 15.93 0.52
N LEU A 103 12.90 14.76 0.06
CA LEU A 103 12.05 13.60 -0.14
C LEU A 103 12.75 12.43 0.55
N GLU A 104 12.04 11.76 1.45
CA GLU A 104 12.54 10.61 2.20
C GLU A 104 11.64 9.40 1.92
N LEU A 105 12.28 8.32 1.47
CA LEU A 105 11.64 7.01 1.41
C LEU A 105 11.51 6.47 2.84
N VAL A 106 10.29 6.12 3.22
CA VAL A 106 10.04 5.30 4.40
C VAL A 106 10.34 3.86 4.02
N PRO A 107 11.23 3.14 4.75
CA PRO A 107 11.55 1.76 4.44
C PRO A 107 10.31 0.88 4.35
N CYS A 108 10.35 -0.11 3.48
CA CYS A 108 9.35 -1.17 3.48
C CYS A 108 9.34 -1.90 4.83
N MET A 109 8.30 -2.73 5.04
CA MET A 109 8.14 -3.46 6.29
C MET A 109 9.31 -4.42 6.56
N ASN A 110 9.91 -5.00 5.52
CA ASN A 110 11.07 -5.89 5.62
C ASN A 110 10.83 -6.97 6.70
N GLU A 111 11.77 -7.18 7.61
CA GLU A 111 11.65 -8.09 8.75
C GLU A 111 11.08 -7.45 10.02
N HIS A 112 10.38 -6.32 9.92
CA HIS A 112 9.84 -5.62 11.10
C HIS A 112 8.91 -6.55 11.90
N PRO A 113 9.09 -6.70 13.23
CA PRO A 113 8.35 -7.67 14.04
C PRO A 113 6.82 -7.57 13.88
N LEU A 114 6.27 -6.36 13.87
CA LEU A 114 4.82 -6.17 13.68
C LEU A 114 4.29 -6.69 12.33
N TRP A 115 5.12 -6.70 11.28
CA TRP A 115 4.74 -7.28 10.00
C TRP A 115 4.80 -8.80 10.03
N LEU A 116 5.81 -9.37 10.67
CA LEU A 116 5.89 -10.82 10.86
C LEU A 116 4.71 -11.34 11.69
N ASP A 117 4.36 -10.65 12.78
CA ASP A 117 3.19 -10.95 13.60
C ASP A 117 1.89 -10.86 12.77
N ALA A 118 1.76 -9.83 11.93
CA ALA A 118 0.60 -9.68 11.06
C ALA A 118 0.49 -10.82 10.03
N LEU A 119 1.60 -11.22 9.41
CA LEU A 119 1.64 -12.32 8.45
C LEU A 119 1.34 -13.68 9.10
N GLU A 120 1.86 -13.92 10.30
CA GLU A 120 1.55 -15.10 11.10
C GLU A 120 0.04 -15.17 11.40
N ASN A 121 -0.54 -14.06 11.88
CA ASN A 121 -1.97 -13.96 12.14
C ASN A 121 -2.82 -14.22 10.88
N MET A 122 -2.46 -13.63 9.73
CA MET A 122 -3.14 -13.90 8.46
C MET A 122 -3.09 -15.38 8.08
N THR A 123 -1.97 -16.05 8.35
CA THR A 123 -1.81 -17.49 8.09
C THR A 123 -2.68 -18.33 9.02
N HIS A 124 -2.72 -18.00 10.31
CA HIS A 124 -3.61 -18.66 11.28
C HIS A 124 -5.08 -18.49 10.91
N ASP A 125 -5.51 -17.27 10.57
CA ASP A 125 -6.87 -16.97 10.13
C ASP A 125 -7.23 -17.83 8.91
N PHE A 126 -6.36 -17.86 7.89
CA PHE A 126 -6.58 -18.68 6.70
C PHE A 126 -6.74 -20.18 7.01
N LEU A 127 -5.88 -20.74 7.86
CA LEU A 127 -5.94 -22.15 8.24
C LEU A 127 -7.20 -22.47 9.07
N SER A 128 -7.63 -21.55 9.94
CA SER A 128 -8.84 -21.72 10.76
C SER A 128 -10.11 -21.75 9.91
N LEU A 129 -10.17 -20.96 8.82
CA LEU A 129 -11.26 -20.96 7.86
C LEU A 129 -11.29 -22.23 7.00
N SER A 130 -10.12 -22.85 6.78
CA SER A 130 -9.96 -24.04 5.96
C SER A 130 -10.30 -25.34 6.70
N HIS A 131 -10.37 -25.31 8.03
CA HIS A 131 -10.77 -26.43 8.89
C HIS A 131 -11.80 -25.97 9.93
N PRO A 132 -13.07 -25.78 9.56
CA PRO A 132 -14.11 -25.67 10.56
C PRO A 132 -14.10 -26.96 11.37
N SER A 133 -13.74 -26.85 12.65
CA SER A 133 -13.66 -27.95 13.62
C SER A 133 -14.75 -28.98 13.35
N GLN A 134 -14.35 -30.22 13.06
CA GLN A 134 -15.21 -31.40 13.12
C GLN A 134 -15.69 -31.50 14.56
N ASN A 135 -16.78 -30.80 14.88
CA ASN A 135 -17.35 -30.80 16.21
C ASN A 135 -17.93 -32.20 16.44
N GLN A 136 -17.34 -32.88 17.42
CA GLN A 136 -17.63 -34.25 17.79
C GLN A 136 -19.14 -34.43 17.98
N GLY A 137 -19.73 -35.29 17.15
CA GLY A 137 -21.08 -35.79 17.38
C GLY A 137 -21.11 -36.51 18.71
N GLY A 138 -21.85 -35.94 19.65
CA GLY A 138 -22.10 -36.51 20.97
C GLY A 138 -22.62 -37.94 20.86
N THR A 139 -22.07 -38.79 21.69
CA THR A 139 -22.58 -40.10 22.05
C THR A 139 -24.07 -40.01 22.37
N THR A 140 -24.92 -40.60 21.53
CA THR A 140 -26.23 -41.08 21.97
C THR A 140 -25.98 -42.33 22.81
N GLN A 141 -26.03 -42.16 24.13
CA GLN A 141 -26.38 -43.25 25.03
C GLN A 141 -27.89 -43.46 24.90
N ASP A 142 -28.27 -44.45 24.10
CA ASP A 142 -29.61 -45.03 24.20
C ASP A 142 -29.64 -45.93 25.44
N ASN A 143 -30.67 -45.70 26.27
CA ASN A 143 -31.08 -46.59 27.33
C ASN A 143 -31.66 -47.87 26.73
N ASP A 144 -31.09 -49.03 27.09
CA ASP A 144 -31.81 -50.23 27.55
C ASP A 144 -30.81 -51.30 28.03
#